data_AF-A0A352Z7B7-F1
#
_entry.id   AF-A0A352Z7B7-F1
#
_cell.length_a   1.000
_cell.length_b   1.000
_cell.length_c   1.000
_cell.angle_alpha   90.00
_cell.angle_beta   90.00
_cell.angle_gamma   90.00
#
_symmetry.space_group_name_H-M   'P 1'
#
loop_
_entity.id
_entity.type
_entity.pdbx_description
1 polymer ?
#
loop_
_entity_poly.entity_id
_entity_poly.type
_entity_poly.pdbx_seq_one_letter_code
_entity_poly.pdbx_strand_id
1 'polypeptide(L)' 'MRAYQVVWELNEENELREIGGLREACQSLGIKKGTILSFDEEGEREKENISIEIIPVWKWLLK' A
#
# COMPACT_ATOMS: atom_id res chain seq x y z
N MET A 1 -5.97 10.23 -7.72
CA MET A 1 -4.71 9.52 -8.08
C MET A 1 -4.20 8.80 -6.85
N ARG A 2 -3.69 7.57 -7.00
CA ARG A 2 -3.09 6.74 -5.94
C ARG A 2 -1.83 6.08 -6.49
N ALA A 3 -0.84 5.81 -5.64
CA ALA A 3 0.27 4.91 -5.97
C ALA A 3 -0.06 3.49 -5.51
N TYR A 4 0.49 2.50 -6.20
CA TYR A 4 0.27 1.10 -5.92
C TYR A 4 1.59 0.41 -5.61
N GLN A 5 1.56 -0.43 -4.58
CA GLN A 5 2.59 -1.43 -4.31
C GLN A 5 1.93 -2.81 -4.34
N VAL A 6 2.64 -3.84 -4.78
CA VAL A 6 2.13 -5.21 -4.85
C VAL A 6 3.08 -6.13 -4.09
N VAL A 7 2.53 -6.91 -3.18
CA VAL A 7 3.26 -7.89 -2.38
C VAL A 7 2.43 -9.16 -2.28
N TRP A 8 3.09 -10.32 -2.13
CA TRP A 8 2.36 -11.55 -1.88
C TRP A 8 1.81 -11.57 -0.44
N GLU A 9 2.69 -11.38 0.53
CA GLU A 9 2.39 -11.32 1.97
C GLU A 9 3.18 -10.16 2.58
N LEU A 10 2.53 -9.35 3.41
CA LEU A 10 3.10 -8.26 4.18
C LEU A 10 3.43 -8.79 5.58
N ASN A 11 4.70 -8.82 5.94
CA ASN A 11 5.16 -9.32 7.23
C ASN A 11 6.20 -8.39 7.86
N GLU A 12 6.61 -8.66 9.09
CA GLU A 12 7.53 -7.80 9.84
C GLU A 12 8.87 -7.56 9.12
N GLU A 13 9.32 -8.50 8.28
CA GLU A 13 10.58 -8.38 7.55
C GLU A 13 10.49 -7.40 6.37
N ASN A 14 9.31 -7.30 5.73
CA ASN A 14 9.13 -6.51 4.51
C ASN A 14 8.28 -5.25 4.69
N GLU A 15 7.46 -5.14 5.74
CA GLU A 15 6.45 -4.09 5.90
C GLU A 15 7.09 -2.68 5.86
N LEU A 16 8.21 -2.49 6.55
CA LEU A 16 8.93 -1.22 6.55
C LEU A 16 9.41 -0.81 5.15
N ARG A 17 9.86 -1.78 4.35
CA ARG A 17 10.36 -1.54 2.99
C ARG A 17 9.22 -1.24 2.03
N GLU A 18 8.13 -2.02 2.08
CA GLU A 18 6.97 -1.85 1.20
C GLU A 18 6.26 -0.52 1.45
N ILE A 19 6.00 -0.20 2.72
CA ILE A 19 5.38 1.07 3.12
C ILE A 19 6.32 2.24 2.81
N GLY A 20 7.62 2.09 3.05
CA GLY A 20 8.62 3.12 2.77
C GLY A 20 8.67 3.51 1.29
N GLY A 21 8.76 2.52 0.39
CA GLY A 21 8.77 2.75 -1.05
C GLY A 21 7.47 3.36 -1.57
N LEU A 22 6.32 2.86 -1.09
CA LEU A 22 5.02 3.41 -1.47
C LEU A 22 4.85 4.87 -0.99
N ARG A 23 5.34 5.18 0.21
CA ARG A 23 5.36 6.53 0.75
C ARG A 23 6.23 7.46 -0.09
N GLU A 24 7.44 7.04 -0.44
CA GLU A 24 8.35 7.84 -1.28
C GLU A 24 7.73 8.13 -2.65
N ALA A 25 7.12 7.14 -3.29
CA ALA A 25 6.37 7.33 -4.52
C ALA A 25 5.22 8.33 -4.33
N CYS A 26 4.47 8.23 -3.24
CA CYS A 26 3.41 9.18 -2.92
C CYS A 26 3.94 10.62 -2.77
N GLN A 27 5.04 10.81 -2.06
CA GLN A 27 5.67 12.12 -1.86
C GLN A 27 6.18 12.71 -3.18
N SER A 28 6.89 11.94 -4.00
CA SER A 28 7.38 12.40 -5.30
C SER A 28 6.26 12.78 -6.27
N LEU A 29 5.10 12.15 -6.15
CA LEU A 29 3.91 12.43 -6.97
C LEU A 29 2.95 13.47 -6.34
N GLY A 30 3.23 13.96 -5.13
CA GLY A 30 2.36 14.90 -4.42
C GLY A 30 0.99 14.33 -4.04
N ILE A 31 0.87 13.01 -3.87
CA ILE A 31 -0.37 12.31 -3.53
C ILE A 31 -0.36 11.84 -2.07
N LYS A 32 -1.56 11.80 -1.47
CA LYS A 32 -1.75 11.42 -0.05
C LYS A 32 -2.40 10.04 0.13
N LYS A 33 -2.50 9.26 -0.94
CA LYS A 33 -3.20 7.97 -0.96
C LYS A 33 -2.34 6.92 -1.65
N GLY A 34 -2.01 5.87 -0.91
CA GLY A 34 -1.40 4.65 -1.40
C GLY A 34 -2.37 3.47 -1.32
N THR A 35 -2.07 2.42 -2.09
CA THR A 35 -2.72 1.12 -1.99
C THR A 35 -1.66 0.03 -2.07
N ILE A 36 -1.71 -0.94 -1.15
CA ILE A 36 -0.94 -2.18 -1.23
C ILE A 36 -1.91 -3.28 -1.67
N LEU A 37 -1.58 -3.96 -2.76
CA LEU A 37 -2.28 -5.17 -3.18
C LEU A 37 -1.55 -6.38 -2.60
N SER A 38 -2.26 -7.15 -1.78
CA SER A 38 -1.79 -8.38 -1.13
C SER A 38 -2.42 -9.61 -1.78
N PHE A 39 -1.98 -10.82 -1.40
CA PHE A 39 -2.68 -12.05 -1.78
C PHE A 39 -4.06 -12.14 -1.07
N ASP A 40 -4.10 -11.99 0.25
CA ASP A 40 -5.29 -12.17 1.08
C ASP A 40 -5.42 -11.24 2.31
N GLU A 41 -4.45 -10.36 2.55
CA GLU A 41 -4.46 -9.44 3.70
C GLU A 41 -5.25 -8.16 3.46
N GLU A 42 -5.91 -7.66 4.52
CA GLU A 42 -6.63 -6.39 4.53
C GLU A 42 -6.19 -5.52 5.69
N GLY A 43 -6.23 -4.21 5.48
CA GLY A 43 -6.01 -3.26 6.56
C GLY A 43 -5.78 -1.85 6.09
N GLU A 44 -5.53 -0.98 7.05
CA GLU A 44 -5.17 0.41 6.82
C GLU A 44 -3.89 0.73 7.59
N ARG A 45 -3.08 1.62 7.02
CA ARG A 45 -1.90 2.22 7.66
C ARG A 45 -1.91 3.71 7.39
N GLU A 46 -1.43 4.48 8.36
CA GLU A 46 -1.17 5.90 8.20
C GLU A 46 0.30 6.18 8.45
N LYS A 47 0.95 6.84 7.48
CA LYS A 47 2.35 7.23 7.59
C LYS A 47 2.54 8.64 7.07
N GLU A 48 2.91 9.57 7.94
CA GLU A 48 3.32 10.93 7.55
C GLU A 48 2.29 11.65 6.63
N ASN A 49 1.00 11.58 6.98
CA ASN A 49 -0.14 12.11 6.23
C ASN A 49 -0.45 11.41 4.89
N ILE A 50 0.09 10.21 4.67
CA ILE A 50 -0.30 9.32 3.57
C ILE A 50 -1.14 8.19 4.15
N SER A 51 -2.36 8.05 3.64
CA SER A 51 -3.25 6.93 3.94
C SER A 51 -2.96 5.79 2.98
N ILE A 52 -2.66 4.61 3.53
CA ILE A 52 -2.34 3.39 2.77
C ILE A 52 -3.42 2.36 3.08
N GLU A 53 -4.08 1.91 2.01
CA GLU A 53 -5.11 0.88 2.06
C GLU A 53 -4.51 -0.44 1.58
N ILE A 54 -4.60 -1.49 2.38
CA ILE A 54 -4.13 -2.84 2.04
C ILE A 54 -5.36 -3.65 1.63
N ILE A 55 -5.37 -4.18 0.40
CA ILE A 55 -6.50 -4.90 -0.18
C ILE A 55 -6.00 -6.18 -0.87
N PRO A 56 -6.67 -7.33 -0.69
CA PRO A 56 -6.43 -8.52 -1.47
C PRO A 56 -6.65 -8.23 -2.94
N VAL A 57 -5.73 -8.64 -3.79
CA VAL A 57 -5.77 -8.36 -5.22
C VAL A 57 -7.08 -8.83 -5.86
N TRP A 58 -7.63 -9.97 -5.42
CA TRP A 58 -8.89 -10.48 -5.93
C TRP A 58 -10.09 -9.60 -5.55
N LYS A 59 -10.09 -8.99 -4.36
CA LYS A 59 -11.13 -8.00 -3.99
C LYS A 59 -11.02 -6.73 -4.81
N TRP A 60 -9.80 -6.32 -5.13
CA TRP A 60 -9.55 -5.17 -6.00
C TRP A 60 -10.01 -5.42 -7.44
N LEU A 61 -9.77 -6.62 -7.98
CA LEU A 61 -10.19 -7.01 -9.33
C LEU A 61 -11.70 -7.15 -9.52
N LEU A 62 -12.43 -7.42 -8.43
CA LEU A 62 -13.89 -7.60 -8.45
C LEU A 62 -14.67 -6.29 -8.20
N LYS A 63 -13.97 -5.17 -8.00
CA LYS A 63 -14.57 -3.83 -7.94
C LYS A 63 -14.64 -3.21 -9.33
#